data_AF-A0A7C6Y6L8-F1
#
_entry.id   AF-A0A7C6Y6L8-F1
#
_cell.length_a   1.000
_cell.length_b   1.000
_cell.length_c   1.000
_cell.angle_alpha   90.00
_cell.angle_beta   90.00
_cell.angle_gamma   90.00
#
_symmetry.space_group_name_H-M   'P 1'
#
loop_
_entity.id
_entity.type
_entity.pdbx_description
1 polymer ?
#
loop_
_entity_poly.entity_id
_entity_poly.type
_entity_poly.pdbx_seq_one_letter_code
_entity_poly.pdbx_strand_id
1 'polypeptide(L)'
;MQPKTKFAKQLINKKMFNLSSESSEDIYQITYLDKQSNNPVISKASRIYDVEINIIYGEVIEINRQNIGFLYVGINGPDKEKAIDFLKSEVEVNLYV
;
A
#
# COMPACT_ATOMS: atom_id res chain seq x y z
N MET A 1 21.89 -9.06 16.75
CA MET A 1 21.15 -8.38 15.66
C MET A 1 21.19 -9.27 14.44
N GLN A 2 20.04 -9.74 13.93
CA GLN A 2 20.05 -10.61 12.75
C GLN A 2 20.18 -9.77 11.46
N PRO A 3 21.19 -10.00 10.61
CA PRO A 3 21.53 -9.16 9.46
C PRO A 3 20.50 -9.15 8.32
N LYS A 4 19.53 -10.07 8.32
CA LYS A 4 18.54 -10.23 7.23
C LYS A 4 17.60 -9.02 7.08
N THR A 5 17.32 -8.28 8.15
CA THR A 5 16.36 -7.16 8.15
C THR A 5 16.91 -5.86 7.57
N LYS A 6 18.21 -5.57 7.74
CA LYS A 6 18.81 -4.31 7.26
C LYS A 6 19.00 -4.32 5.74
N PHE A 7 19.39 -5.46 5.19
CA PHE A 7 19.56 -5.65 3.75
C PHE A 7 18.21 -5.66 3.01
N ALA A 8 17.21 -6.37 3.54
CA ALA A 8 15.85 -6.34 2.99
C ALA A 8 15.30 -4.90 2.92
N LYS A 9 15.40 -4.13 4.01
CA LYS A 9 15.01 -2.71 4.03
C LYS A 9 15.75 -1.87 3.00
N GLN A 10 17.06 -2.10 2.81
CA GLN A 10 17.83 -1.38 1.79
C GLN A 10 17.40 -1.73 0.36
N LEU A 11 17.05 -2.99 0.08
CA LEU A 11 16.53 -3.40 -1.22
C LEU A 11 15.15 -2.79 -1.49
N ILE A 12 14.27 -2.78 -0.47
CA ILE A 12 12.93 -2.18 -0.56
C ILE A 12 13.05 -0.68 -0.83
N ASN A 13 13.85 0.04 -0.03
CA ASN A 13 14.05 1.48 -0.20
C ASN A 13 14.67 1.82 -1.56
N LYS A 14 15.65 1.05 -2.02
CA LYS A 14 16.25 1.25 -3.35
C LYS A 14 15.24 1.02 -4.47
N LYS A 15 14.38 0.01 -4.34
CA LYS A 15 13.34 -0.30 -5.33
C LYS A 15 12.23 0.76 -5.32
N MET A 16 11.77 1.17 -4.14
CA MET A 16 10.76 2.22 -3.95
C MET A 16 11.24 3.58 -4.45
N PHE A 17 12.48 3.97 -4.16
CA PHE A 17 13.06 5.22 -4.65
C PHE A 17 13.08 5.29 -6.18
N ASN A 18 13.46 4.19 -6.83
CA ASN A 18 13.44 4.11 -8.29
C ASN A 18 12.01 4.20 -8.85
N LEU A 19 11.04 3.53 -8.20
CA LEU A 19 9.64 3.55 -8.62
C LEU A 19 8.99 4.95 -8.44
N SER A 20 9.31 5.66 -7.35
CA SER A 20 8.87 7.04 -7.14
C SER A 20 9.49 8.04 -8.12
N SER A 21 10.71 7.78 -8.60
CA SER A 21 11.36 8.66 -9.59
C SER A 21 10.86 8.45 -11.02
N GLU A 22 10.21 7.31 -11.29
CA GLU A 22 9.66 6.96 -12.60
C GLU A 22 8.14 7.23 -12.70
N SER A 23 7.45 7.37 -11.57
CA SER A 23 6.03 7.69 -11.46
C SER A 23 5.80 9.19 -11.30
N SER A 24 5.00 9.79 -12.18
CA SER A 24 4.45 11.15 -11.95
C SER A 24 3.19 11.14 -11.09
N GLU A 25 2.77 9.97 -10.61
CA GLU A 25 1.54 9.75 -9.86
C GLU A 25 1.82 9.57 -8.37
N ASP A 26 0.91 10.10 -7.55
CA ASP A 26 0.93 9.96 -6.09
C ASP A 26 0.94 8.47 -5.70
N ILE A 27 1.86 8.09 -4.82
CA ILE A 27 1.92 6.71 -4.30
C ILE A 27 1.36 6.70 -2.89
N TYR A 28 0.43 5.78 -2.63
CA TYR A 28 -0.14 5.57 -1.31
C TYR A 28 0.35 4.26 -0.71
N GLN A 29 0.77 4.31 0.56
CA GLN A 29 1.03 3.13 1.37
C GLN A 29 -0.25 2.75 2.12
N ILE A 30 -0.75 1.53 1.91
CA ILE A 30 -1.86 0.93 2.63
C ILE A 30 -1.30 -0.12 3.60
N THR A 31 -1.67 -0.01 4.88
CA THR A 31 -1.27 -0.96 5.93
C THR A 31 -2.45 -1.87 6.30
N TYR A 32 -2.25 -3.19 6.21
CA TYR A 32 -3.21 -4.23 6.60
C TYR A 32 -2.78 -4.92 7.87
N LEU A 33 -3.64 -4.90 8.88
CA LEU A 33 -3.49 -5.73 10.08
C LEU A 33 -4.30 -7.03 9.91
N ASP A 34 -3.88 -8.13 10.54
CA ASP A 34 -4.55 -9.46 10.45
C ASP A 34 -6.08 -9.41 10.56
N LYS A 35 -6.63 -8.49 11.38
CA LYS A 35 -8.08 -8.30 11.57
C LYS A 35 -8.84 -7.78 10.34
N GLN A 36 -8.13 -7.17 9.39
CA GLN A 36 -8.69 -6.58 8.15
C GLN A 36 -8.51 -7.47 6.92
N SER A 37 -7.76 -8.57 7.03
CA SER A 37 -7.40 -9.46 5.89
C SER A 37 -8.60 -10.07 5.15
N ASN A 38 -9.74 -10.23 5.82
CA ASN A 38 -10.95 -10.82 5.24
C ASN A 38 -11.88 -9.80 4.53
N ASN A 39 -11.55 -8.50 4.57
CA ASN A 39 -12.34 -7.47 3.89
C ASN A 39 -11.61 -7.03 2.61
N PRO A 40 -12.14 -7.28 1.40
CA PRO A 40 -11.47 -6.94 0.15
C PRO A 40 -11.60 -5.43 -0.17
N VAL A 41 -11.08 -4.57 0.70
CA VAL A 41 -11.24 -3.11 0.68
C VAL A 41 -10.68 -2.47 -0.60
N ILE A 42 -9.52 -2.90 -1.11
CA ILE A 42 -8.98 -2.43 -2.40
C ILE A 42 -9.96 -2.72 -3.54
N SER A 43 -10.42 -3.97 -3.66
CA SER A 43 -11.34 -4.34 -4.74
C SER A 43 -12.71 -3.67 -4.58
N LYS A 44 -13.15 -3.38 -3.35
CA LYS A 44 -14.37 -2.59 -3.10
C LYS A 44 -14.19 -1.14 -3.55
N ALA A 45 -13.08 -0.51 -3.17
CA ALA A 45 -12.79 0.87 -3.56
C ALA A 45 -12.76 1.03 -5.09
N SER A 46 -12.04 0.14 -5.78
CA SER A 46 -11.97 0.13 -7.25
C SER A 46 -13.35 0.03 -7.90
N ARG A 47 -14.22 -0.87 -7.41
CA ARG A 47 -15.56 -1.08 -7.99
C ARG A 47 -16.56 0.04 -7.67
N ILE A 48 -16.52 0.59 -6.46
CA ILE A 48 -17.51 1.59 -6.01
C ILE A 48 -17.22 2.97 -6.59
N TYR A 49 -15.94 3.30 -6.77
CA TYR A 49 -15.51 4.65 -7.16
C TYR A 49 -14.90 4.71 -8.56
N ASP A 50 -15.10 3.69 -9.41
CA ASP A 50 -14.59 3.69 -10.80
C ASP A 50 -13.10 4.11 -10.89
N VAL A 51 -12.27 3.49 -10.03
CA VAL A 51 -10.82 3.75 -10.00
C VAL A 51 -10.03 2.50 -10.33
N GLU A 52 -8.91 2.71 -11.01
CA GLU A 52 -7.86 1.72 -11.18
C GLU A 52 -6.88 1.85 -10.01
N ILE A 53 -6.62 0.74 -9.33
CA ILE A 53 -5.65 0.65 -8.24
C ILE A 53 -4.53 -0.27 -8.71
N ASN A 54 -3.38 0.31 -9.02
CA ASN A 54 -2.20 -0.42 -9.47
C ASN A 54 -1.29 -0.75 -8.28
N ILE A 55 -1.03 -2.03 -8.05
CA ILE A 55 -0.11 -2.47 -6.98
C ILE A 55 1.31 -2.42 -7.51
N ILE A 56 2.08 -1.47 -6.98
CA ILE A 56 3.48 -1.25 -7.35
C ILE A 56 4.39 -2.20 -6.56
N TYR A 57 4.13 -2.32 -5.26
CA TYR A 57 4.91 -3.18 -4.36
C TYR A 57 4.03 -3.68 -3.22
N GLY A 58 4.33 -4.89 -2.74
CA GLY A 58 3.67 -5.47 -1.57
C GLY A 58 4.63 -6.32 -0.76
N GLU A 59 4.51 -6.21 0.56
CA GLU A 59 5.20 -7.09 1.51
C GLU A 59 4.32 -7.40 2.71
N VAL A 60 4.59 -8.54 3.35
CA VAL A 60 4.01 -8.91 4.63
C VAL A 60 5.15 -9.19 5.59
N ILE A 61 5.12 -8.53 6.74
CA ILE A 61 6.09 -8.76 7.81
C ILE A 61 5.38 -9.35 9.03
N GLU A 62 6.07 -10.23 9.73
CA GLU A 62 5.59 -10.76 11.02
C GLU A 62 6.25 -9.97 12.16
N ILE A 63 5.43 -9.30 12.99
CA ILE A 63 5.87 -8.63 14.22
C ILE A 63 5.08 -9.22 15.39
N ASN A 64 5.78 -9.78 16.38
CA ASN A 64 5.14 -10.37 17.58
C ASN A 64 4.02 -11.38 17.25
N ARG A 65 4.22 -12.24 16.25
CA ARG A 65 3.22 -13.20 15.74
C ARG A 65 1.97 -12.57 15.13
N GLN A 66 2.03 -11.31 14.72
CA GLN A 66 1.00 -10.64 13.94
C GLN A 66 1.56 -10.33 12.56
N ASN A 67 0.79 -10.61 11.51
CA ASN A 67 1.16 -10.19 10.17
C ASN A 67 0.69 -8.76 9.94
N ILE A 68 1.61 -7.97 9.39
CA ILE A 68 1.35 -6.61 8.93
C ILE A 68 1.70 -6.58 7.45
N GLY A 69 0.68 -6.35 6.62
CA GLY A 69 0.84 -6.16 5.19
C GLY A 69 1.06 -4.70 4.85
N PHE A 70 2.01 -4.42 3.98
CA PHE A 70 2.20 -3.11 3.37
C PHE A 70 2.00 -3.24 1.87
N LEU A 71 1.12 -2.43 1.31
CA LEU A 71 0.89 -2.31 -0.12
C LEU A 71 1.16 -0.88 -0.55
N TYR A 72 1.98 -0.70 -1.57
CA TYR A 72 2.24 0.58 -2.21
C TYR A 72 1.50 0.60 -3.53
N VAL A 73 0.60 1.55 -3.68
CA VAL A 73 -0.35 1.57 -4.79
C VAL A 73 -0.40 2.95 -5.44
N GLY A 74 -0.52 2.96 -6.77
CA GLY A 74 -1.03 4.10 -7.52
C GLY A 74 -2.54 4.00 -7.64
N ILE A 75 -3.25 5.13 -7.56
CA ILE A 75 -4.71 5.18 -7.68
C ILE A 75 -5.05 6.23 -8.74
N ASN A 76 -5.74 5.81 -9.79
CA ASN A 76 -6.14 6.68 -10.89
C ASN A 76 -7.62 6.52 -11.22
N GLY A 77 -8.26 7.61 -11.63
CA GLY A 77 -9.67 7.62 -12.02
C GLY A 77 -10.39 8.89 -11.58
N PRO A 78 -11.61 9.11 -12.08
CA PRO A 78 -12.38 10.33 -11.84
C PRO A 78 -12.74 10.56 -10.37
N ASP A 79 -12.95 9.49 -9.59
CA ASP A 79 -13.33 9.57 -8.17
C ASP A 79 -12.17 9.13 -7.23
N LYS A 80 -10.91 9.35 -7.65
CA LYS A 80 -9.69 9.04 -6.87
C LYS A 80 -9.79 9.47 -5.41
N GLU A 81 -10.14 10.73 -5.15
CA GLU A 81 -10.19 11.27 -3.78
C GLU A 81 -11.23 10.56 -2.91
N LYS A 82 -12.41 10.25 -3.47
CA LYS A 82 -13.45 9.50 -2.75
C LYS A 82 -13.01 8.08 -2.43
N ALA A 83 -12.29 7.44 -3.35
CA ALA A 83 -11.72 6.11 -3.13
C ALA A 83 -10.67 6.14 -2.02
N ILE A 84 -9.82 7.17 -1.98
CA ILE A 84 -8.81 7.36 -0.92
C ILE A 84 -9.49 7.60 0.43
N ASP A 85 -10.52 8.44 0.49
CA ASP A 85 -11.27 8.71 1.73
C ASP A 85 -11.97 7.46 2.26
N PHE A 86 -12.57 6.66 1.37
CA PHE A 86 -13.13 5.36 1.72
C PHE A 86 -12.04 4.42 2.27
N LEU A 87 -10.91 4.30 1.59
CA LEU A 87 -9.81 3.45 2.07
C LEU A 87 -9.31 3.89 3.44
N LYS A 88 -9.14 5.21 3.67
CA LYS A 88 -8.75 5.79 4.98
C LYS A 88 -9.77 5.50 6.09
N SER A 89 -11.04 5.30 5.75
CA SER A 89 -12.08 4.94 6.72
C SER A 89 -12.05 3.47 7.14
N GLU A 90 -11.44 2.61 6.32
CA GLU A 90 -11.42 1.15 6.52
C GLU A 90 -10.04 0.63 7.00
N VAL A 91 -8.96 1.23 6.49
CA VAL A 91 -7.56 0.83 6.70
C VAL A 91 -6.67 2.06 6.83
N GLU A 92 -5.45 1.86 7.35
CA GLU A 92 -4.47 2.94 7.41
C GLU A 92 -3.91 3.20 6.02
N VAL A 93 -3.97 4.46 5.58
CA VAL A 93 -3.47 4.92 4.28
C VAL A 93 -2.64 6.18 4.46
N ASN A 94 -1.39 6.16 4.00
CA ASN A 94 -0.48 7.30 4.07
C ASN A 94 0.02 7.65 2.66
N LEU A 95 0.09 8.95 2.34
CA LEU A 95 0.80 9.41 1.14
C LEU A 95 2.29 9.12 1.34
N TYR A 96 2.90 8.42 0.38
CA TYR A 96 4.31 8.04 0.43
C TYR A 96 5.19 9.09 -0.25
N VAL A 97 4.80 9.52 -1.46
CA VAL A 97 5.42 10.61 -2.25
C VAL A 97 4.39 11.25 -3.17
#